data_AF-A0A818Y6I4-F1
#
_entry.id   AF-A0A818Y6I4-F1
#
_cell.length_a   1.000
_cell.length_b   1.000
_cell.length_c   1.000
_cell.angle_alpha   90.00
_cell.angle_beta   90.00
_cell.angle_gamma   90.00
#
_symmetry.space_group_name_H-M   'P 1'
#
loop_
_entity.id
_entity.type
_entity.pdbx_description
1 polymer ?
#
loop_
_entity_poly.entity_id
_entity_poly.type
_entity_poly.pdbx_seq_one_letter_code
_entity_poly.pdbx_strand_id
1 'polypeptide(L)'
;MNSKKSAVCYLCRTPDSEIIQFAEELAQDPRSISNIDVYIMIDDNNFQTQPNSLIKFIQINNNECISNGYHSSNKIDMHKDCIAWDKVLYYFCQVKQNDYSFVWLVEDDSFIPSVDAFFSLHNKYSNENNGGDLICQKNDENLYGDTSTWKWADVPGKFSPPWYHSMCCAIGCSRKLLDAIANYVKQRHSIPFIEYMFNTIAMQNHLKVINPPELSTIVYRENWTPEHVRQRPNNWFHPFKNEHVRREIRSQIANAWKTSSHNVEHTGNIGYQGYTQYQGQMPQYPYFMPPTYNSPPNSGSVLPPLVYPPNMPPPYPPH
;
A
#
# COMPACT_ATOMS: atom_id res chain seq x y z
N MET A 1 28.50 0.18 -9.91
CA MET A 1 27.72 -0.62 -8.94
C MET A 1 26.39 -0.92 -9.58
N ASN A 2 25.95 -2.17 -9.65
CA ASN A 2 24.60 -2.48 -10.10
C ASN A 2 23.63 -1.82 -9.11
N SER A 3 22.94 -0.76 -9.52
CA SER A 3 21.96 -0.11 -8.66
C SER A 3 20.87 -1.13 -8.35
N LYS A 4 20.59 -1.33 -7.06
CA LYS A 4 19.44 -2.13 -6.64
C LYS A 4 18.19 -1.58 -7.31
N LYS A 5 17.32 -2.46 -7.80
CA LYS A 5 16.18 -2.07 -8.63
C LYS A 5 14.96 -1.66 -7.81
N SER A 6 14.84 -2.13 -6.57
CA SER A 6 13.62 -2.00 -5.78
C SER A 6 13.89 -1.50 -4.37
N ALA A 7 12.86 -0.94 -3.74
CA ALA A 7 12.87 -0.60 -2.33
C ALA A 7 11.59 -1.09 -1.64
N VAL A 8 11.66 -1.26 -0.32
CA VAL A 8 10.52 -1.38 0.57
C VAL A 8 10.66 -0.36 1.69
N CYS A 9 9.57 0.34 2.01
CA CYS A 9 9.56 1.36 3.05
C CYS A 9 8.38 1.16 3.99
N TYR A 10 8.68 0.91 5.26
CA TYR A 10 7.68 0.92 6.32
C TYR A 10 7.40 2.35 6.75
N LEU A 11 6.12 2.69 6.91
CA LEU A 11 5.64 4.02 7.27
C LEU A 11 5.13 3.96 8.71
N CYS A 12 5.83 4.62 9.63
CA CYS A 12 5.44 4.62 11.02
C CYS A 12 5.56 6.01 11.64
N ARG A 13 4.83 6.25 12.73
CA ARG A 13 5.14 7.41 13.58
C ARG A 13 6.46 7.20 14.29
N THR A 14 6.57 6.07 14.97
CA THR A 14 7.75 5.57 15.66
C THR A 14 7.77 4.06 15.45
N PRO A 15 8.85 3.47 14.93
CA PRO A 15 8.88 2.03 14.66
C PRO A 15 8.93 1.27 15.98
N ASP A 16 8.10 0.24 16.11
CA ASP A 16 8.22 -0.69 17.22
C ASP A 16 9.33 -1.73 16.97
N SER A 17 9.63 -2.48 18.02
CA SER A 17 10.71 -3.47 18.02
C SER A 17 10.50 -4.59 17.00
N GLU A 18 9.24 -4.91 16.68
CA GLU A 18 8.89 -5.99 15.78
C GLU A 18 9.04 -5.59 14.30
N ILE A 19 8.68 -4.35 13.94
CA ILE A 19 8.92 -3.80 12.60
C ILE A 19 10.43 -3.72 12.32
N ILE A 20 11.22 -3.22 13.29
CA ILE A 20 12.68 -3.14 13.14
C ILE A 20 13.25 -4.55 12.92
N GLN A 21 12.90 -5.51 13.79
CA GLN A 21 13.39 -6.88 13.67
C GLN A 21 13.05 -7.50 12.31
N PHE A 22 11.83 -7.30 11.79
CA PHE A 22 11.46 -7.81 10.48
C PHE A 22 12.23 -7.16 9.34
N ALA A 23 12.38 -5.83 9.40
CA ALA A 23 13.12 -5.09 8.40
C ALA A 23 14.60 -5.54 8.38
N GLU A 24 15.17 -5.91 9.53
CA GLU A 24 16.53 -6.46 9.62
C GLU A 24 16.59 -7.85 8.98
N GLU A 25 15.65 -8.73 9.34
CA GLU A 25 15.54 -10.08 8.75
C GLU A 25 15.42 -9.99 7.22
N LEU A 26 14.55 -9.11 6.73
CA LEU A 26 14.36 -8.87 5.30
C LEU A 26 15.62 -8.30 4.66
N ALA A 27 16.31 -7.34 5.30
CA ALA A 27 17.53 -6.75 4.76
C ALA A 27 18.71 -7.74 4.72
N GLN A 28 18.74 -8.71 5.62
CA GLN A 28 19.76 -9.77 5.71
C GLN A 28 19.52 -10.92 4.73
N ASP A 29 18.31 -11.08 4.21
CA ASP A 29 18.01 -12.15 3.25
C ASP A 29 18.85 -11.99 1.96
N PRO A 30 19.52 -13.05 1.48
CA PRO A 30 20.35 -13.00 0.26
C PRO A 30 19.63 -12.44 -0.97
N ARG A 31 18.30 -12.65 -1.07
CA ARG A 31 17.46 -12.13 -2.16
C ARG A 31 17.32 -10.61 -2.09
N SER A 32 17.35 -10.02 -0.88
CA SER A 32 17.29 -8.57 -0.66
C SER A 32 18.63 -7.91 -0.91
N ILE A 33 19.73 -8.49 -0.40
CA ILE A 33 21.08 -7.89 -0.47
C ILE A 33 21.45 -7.46 -1.89
N SER A 34 21.04 -8.21 -2.90
CA SER A 34 21.34 -7.93 -4.30
C SER A 34 20.36 -6.97 -4.99
N ASN A 35 19.11 -6.86 -4.54
CA ASN A 35 18.03 -6.27 -5.35
C ASN A 35 17.13 -5.26 -4.63
N ILE A 36 17.11 -5.25 -3.30
CA ILE A 36 16.12 -4.51 -2.50
C ILE A 36 16.82 -3.71 -1.41
N ASP A 37 16.50 -2.42 -1.31
CA ASP A 37 16.82 -1.61 -0.15
C ASP A 37 15.63 -1.57 0.82
N VAL A 38 15.93 -1.73 2.11
CA VAL A 38 14.92 -1.73 3.18
C VAL A 38 15.00 -0.41 3.95
N TYR A 39 13.87 0.27 4.04
CA TYR A 39 13.72 1.58 4.66
C TYR A 39 12.65 1.57 5.75
N ILE A 40 12.83 2.44 6.74
CA ILE A 40 11.78 2.80 7.70
C ILE A 40 11.65 4.33 7.69
N MET A 41 10.50 4.84 7.23
CA MET A 41 10.13 6.24 7.28
C MET A 41 9.48 6.55 8.63
N ILE A 42 10.07 7.50 9.35
CA ILE A 42 9.66 7.87 10.71
C ILE A 42 9.01 9.25 10.66
N ASP A 43 7.74 9.34 11.07
CA ASP A 43 7.02 10.62 11.12
C ASP A 43 7.46 11.50 12.30
N ASP A 44 7.88 10.89 13.42
CA ASP A 44 8.33 11.63 14.60
C ASP A 44 9.76 12.17 14.40
N ASN A 45 9.86 13.48 14.20
CA ASN A 45 11.15 14.18 14.04
C ASN A 45 12.03 14.14 15.30
N ASN A 46 11.51 13.72 16.45
CA ASN A 46 12.29 13.60 17.70
C ASN A 46 12.78 12.18 17.97
N PHE A 47 12.38 11.20 17.15
CA PHE A 47 12.86 9.84 17.31
C PHE A 47 14.37 9.78 17.05
N GLN A 48 15.11 9.15 17.96
CA GLN A 48 16.54 8.99 17.83
C GLN A 48 16.86 7.64 17.19
N THR A 49 17.30 7.67 15.93
CA THR A 49 17.74 6.47 15.23
C THR A 49 19.13 6.08 15.71
N GLN A 50 19.34 4.82 16.06
CA GLN A 50 20.69 4.28 16.15
C GLN A 50 21.18 3.97 14.74
N PRO A 51 22.43 4.30 14.39
CA PRO A 51 23.00 3.91 13.10
C PRO A 51 22.91 2.39 12.96
N ASN A 52 22.17 1.91 11.95
CA ASN A 52 22.10 0.51 11.58
C ASN A 52 22.59 0.40 10.12
N SER A 53 23.53 -0.50 9.87
CA SER A 53 24.13 -0.64 8.53
C SER A 53 23.20 -1.30 7.50
N LEU A 54 22.16 -2.01 7.94
CA LEU A 54 21.34 -2.87 7.07
C LEU A 54 19.99 -2.22 6.71
N ILE A 55 19.37 -1.52 7.65
CA ILE A 55 18.15 -0.74 7.42
C ILE A 55 18.49 0.74 7.36
N LYS A 56 17.88 1.45 6.42
CA LYS A 56 17.99 2.90 6.32
C LYS A 56 16.78 3.57 6.98
N PHE A 57 17.00 4.20 8.13
CA PHE A 57 15.99 5.06 8.74
C PHE A 57 15.94 6.40 7.99
N ILE A 58 14.73 6.87 7.67
CA ILE A 58 14.50 8.16 7.02
C ILE A 58 13.63 9.02 7.93
N GLN A 59 14.09 10.23 8.19
CA GLN A 59 13.33 11.29 8.84
C GLN A 59 13.42 12.54 7.96
N ILE A 60 12.28 13.09 7.56
CA ILE A 60 12.21 14.30 6.75
C ILE A 60 11.38 15.32 7.49
N ASN A 61 11.87 16.56 7.54
CA ASN A 61 11.17 17.65 8.18
C ASN A 61 9.84 17.94 7.46
N ASN A 62 8.77 18.18 8.21
CA ASN A 62 7.44 18.47 7.64
C ASN A 62 7.48 19.69 6.71
N ASN A 63 8.23 20.74 7.06
CA ASN A 63 8.32 21.97 6.26
C ASN A 63 9.02 21.71 4.92
N GLU A 64 9.98 20.79 4.87
CA GLU A 64 10.63 20.39 3.64
C GLU A 64 9.63 19.73 2.68
N CYS A 65 8.80 18.79 3.18
CA CYS A 65 7.77 18.16 2.35
C CYS A 65 6.71 19.17 1.89
N ILE A 66 6.22 20.00 2.81
CA ILE A 66 5.18 21.01 2.53
C ILE A 66 5.67 22.02 1.48
N SER A 67 6.90 22.54 1.63
CA SER A 67 7.47 23.51 0.67
C SER A 67 7.68 22.93 -0.73
N ASN A 68 7.77 21.61 -0.86
CA ASN A 68 7.85 20.89 -2.14
C ASN A 68 6.49 20.36 -2.64
N GLY A 69 5.37 20.74 -2.00
CA GLY A 69 4.02 20.37 -2.41
C GLY A 69 3.58 18.95 -2.02
N TYR A 70 4.34 18.25 -1.18
CA TYR A 70 3.97 16.94 -0.65
C TYR A 70 3.35 17.13 0.73
N HIS A 71 2.04 17.27 0.77
CA HIS A 71 1.26 17.44 1.99
C HIS A 71 -0.21 17.07 1.74
N SER A 72 -0.95 16.85 2.84
CA SER A 72 -2.41 16.60 2.89
C SER A 72 -2.89 15.22 2.43
N SER A 73 -1.99 14.24 2.31
CA SER A 73 -2.29 12.84 1.98
C SER A 73 -3.38 12.19 2.82
N ASN A 74 -3.58 12.63 4.07
CA ASN A 74 -4.65 12.16 4.94
C ASN A 74 -5.30 13.27 5.78
N LYS A 75 -5.51 14.44 5.17
CA LYS A 75 -6.09 15.59 5.88
C LYS A 75 -7.53 15.36 6.35
N ILE A 76 -8.28 14.50 5.66
CA ILE A 76 -9.67 14.15 5.98
C ILE A 76 -9.76 13.50 7.36
N ASP A 77 -8.92 12.49 7.63
CA ASP A 77 -9.04 11.70 8.85
C ASP A 77 -8.13 12.18 9.99
N MET A 78 -6.95 12.71 9.67
CA MET A 78 -5.92 12.99 10.68
C MET A 78 -5.79 14.47 11.05
N HIS A 79 -6.35 15.38 10.25
CA HIS A 79 -6.21 16.84 10.41
C HIS A 79 -4.74 17.31 10.57
N LYS A 80 -3.79 16.56 10.02
CA LYS A 80 -2.37 16.92 9.94
C LYS A 80 -2.05 17.35 8.52
N ASP A 81 -1.20 18.36 8.39
CA ASP A 81 -0.77 18.82 7.07
C ASP A 81 0.28 17.90 6.44
N CYS A 82 1.16 17.27 7.24
CA CYS A 82 2.18 16.35 6.75
C CYS A 82 2.31 15.13 7.69
N ILE A 83 2.37 13.94 7.11
CA ILE A 83 2.54 12.64 7.76
C ILE A 83 3.56 11.78 7.00
N ALA A 84 3.82 10.55 7.46
CA ALA A 84 4.75 9.61 6.84
C ALA A 84 4.47 9.38 5.33
N TRP A 85 3.20 9.36 4.92
CA TRP A 85 2.80 9.24 3.51
C TRP A 85 3.31 10.39 2.64
N ASP A 86 3.17 11.63 3.10
CA ASP A 86 3.67 12.79 2.36
C ASP A 86 5.21 12.73 2.24
N LYS A 87 5.89 12.36 3.34
CA LYS A 87 7.35 12.24 3.41
C LYS A 87 7.89 11.16 2.48
N VAL A 88 7.27 9.98 2.45
CA VAL A 88 7.73 8.89 1.60
C VAL A 88 7.51 9.16 0.12
N LEU A 89 6.41 9.85 -0.22
CA LEU A 89 6.16 10.28 -1.58
C LEU A 89 7.17 11.34 -2.02
N TYR A 90 7.45 12.36 -1.18
CA TYR A 90 8.51 13.32 -1.47
C TYR A 90 9.86 12.62 -1.69
N TYR A 91 10.21 11.68 -0.80
CA TYR A 91 11.47 10.95 -0.86
C TYR A 91 11.62 10.17 -2.17
N PHE A 92 10.68 9.29 -2.51
CA PHE A 92 10.81 8.44 -3.70
C PHE A 92 10.41 9.14 -5.01
N CYS A 93 9.62 10.21 -4.97
CA CYS A 93 9.29 10.98 -6.17
C CYS A 93 10.37 11.99 -6.55
N GLN A 94 11.05 12.60 -5.57
CA GLN A 94 12.02 13.67 -5.82
C GLN A 94 13.44 13.34 -5.35
N VAL A 95 13.65 13.09 -4.05
CA VAL A 95 15.01 12.91 -3.49
C VAL A 95 15.72 11.69 -4.08
N LYS A 96 14.97 10.62 -4.31
CA LYS A 96 15.40 9.34 -4.88
C LYS A 96 14.81 9.09 -6.25
N GLN A 97 14.54 10.17 -6.98
CA GLN A 97 14.12 10.08 -8.36
C GLN A 97 15.21 9.36 -9.17
N ASN A 98 14.83 8.26 -9.84
CA ASN A 98 15.69 7.37 -10.64
C ASN A 98 16.54 6.34 -9.86
N ASP A 99 16.55 6.34 -8.53
CA ASP A 99 17.29 5.32 -7.77
C ASP A 99 16.58 3.95 -7.81
N TYR A 100 15.24 3.94 -7.99
CA TYR A 100 14.42 2.73 -7.94
C TYR A 100 13.43 2.63 -9.10
N SER A 101 13.30 1.43 -9.65
CA SER A 101 12.28 1.05 -10.63
C SER A 101 10.95 0.68 -9.98
N PHE A 102 10.99 0.23 -8.72
CA PHE A 102 9.82 -0.25 -7.98
C PHE A 102 9.95 0.02 -6.48
N VAL A 103 8.87 0.42 -5.82
CA VAL A 103 8.84 0.70 -4.37
C VAL A 103 7.61 0.08 -3.73
N TRP A 104 7.80 -0.70 -2.68
CA TRP A 104 6.73 -1.10 -1.75
C TRP A 104 6.60 -0.08 -0.63
N LEU A 105 5.38 0.37 -0.36
CA LEU A 105 5.02 1.26 0.74
C LEU A 105 4.07 0.50 1.67
N VAL A 106 4.40 0.43 2.96
CA VAL A 106 3.72 -0.45 3.94
C VAL A 106 3.49 0.32 5.24
N GLU A 107 2.23 0.46 5.67
CA GLU A 107 1.88 1.05 6.96
C GLU A 107 2.31 0.16 8.14
N ASP A 108 2.53 0.76 9.30
CA ASP A 108 3.02 0.08 10.51
C ASP A 108 2.03 -0.92 11.14
N ASP A 109 0.76 -0.86 10.76
CA ASP A 109 -0.25 -1.87 11.10
C ASP A 109 -0.57 -2.84 9.96
N SER A 110 0.25 -2.88 8.91
CA SER A 110 0.25 -3.96 7.92
C SER A 110 1.27 -5.04 8.28
N PHE A 111 0.79 -6.29 8.37
CA PHE A 111 1.60 -7.44 8.76
C PHE A 111 1.99 -8.31 7.56
N ILE A 112 3.30 -8.45 7.38
CA ILE A 112 3.91 -9.39 6.43
C ILE A 112 4.39 -10.61 7.25
N PRO A 113 3.82 -11.81 7.03
CA PRO A 113 4.06 -12.96 7.91
C PRO A 113 5.50 -13.48 7.89
N SER A 114 6.19 -13.38 6.76
CA SER A 114 7.56 -13.88 6.59
C SER A 114 8.27 -13.18 5.43
N VAL A 115 9.59 -13.32 5.39
CA VAL A 115 10.40 -12.88 4.23
C VAL A 115 9.96 -13.59 2.94
N ASP A 116 9.54 -14.85 3.01
CA ASP A 116 8.99 -15.58 1.86
C ASP A 116 7.66 -15.02 1.37
N ALA A 117 6.78 -14.60 2.29
CA ALA A 117 5.53 -13.93 1.92
C ALA A 117 5.81 -12.62 1.17
N PHE A 118 6.84 -11.87 1.59
CA PHE A 118 7.28 -10.67 0.87
C PHE A 118 7.78 -11.02 -0.55
N PHE A 119 8.71 -11.99 -0.66
CA PHE A 119 9.31 -12.32 -1.95
C PHE A 119 8.36 -13.01 -2.93
N SER A 120 7.41 -13.81 -2.43
CA SER A 120 6.38 -14.43 -3.28
C SER A 120 5.55 -13.37 -4.02
N LEU A 121 5.17 -12.29 -3.33
CA LEU A 121 4.45 -11.17 -3.92
C LEU A 121 5.39 -10.32 -4.79
N HIS A 122 6.55 -9.92 -4.27
CA HIS A 122 7.49 -9.04 -4.98
C HIS A 122 7.93 -9.65 -6.32
N ASN A 123 8.38 -10.89 -6.34
CA ASN A 123 8.89 -11.52 -7.56
C ASN A 123 7.82 -11.69 -8.64
N LYS A 124 6.56 -11.88 -8.23
CA LYS A 124 5.43 -12.12 -9.14
C LYS A 124 4.95 -10.84 -9.81
N TYR A 125 5.00 -9.71 -9.12
CA TYR A 125 4.26 -8.52 -9.54
C TYR A 125 5.10 -7.23 -9.69
N SER A 126 6.38 -7.21 -9.29
CA SER A 126 7.22 -6.00 -9.39
C SER A 126 8.13 -5.93 -10.62
N ASN A 127 8.26 -7.02 -11.39
CA ASN A 127 9.16 -7.10 -12.54
C ASN A 127 8.65 -6.23 -13.70
N GLU A 128 9.53 -5.47 -14.35
CA GLU A 128 9.22 -4.58 -15.49
C GLU A 128 8.39 -5.25 -16.61
N ASN A 129 8.61 -6.54 -16.89
CA ASN A 129 7.97 -7.20 -18.03
C ASN A 129 6.54 -7.67 -17.77
N ASN A 130 6.22 -8.08 -16.54
CA ASN A 130 4.93 -8.70 -16.19
C ASN A 130 4.24 -8.06 -14.98
N GLY A 131 4.92 -7.12 -14.32
CA GLY A 131 4.49 -6.46 -13.11
C GLY A 131 3.40 -5.42 -13.34
N GLY A 132 2.93 -4.85 -12.24
CA GLY A 132 1.97 -3.74 -12.22
C GLY A 132 2.68 -2.42 -11.99
N ASP A 133 2.08 -1.33 -12.47
CA ASP A 133 2.47 0.02 -12.09
C ASP A 133 1.92 0.40 -10.71
N LEU A 134 0.74 -0.11 -10.38
CA LEU A 134 0.16 -0.11 -9.05
C LEU A 134 -0.21 -1.55 -8.66
N ILE A 135 0.30 -2.00 -7.52
CA ILE A 135 -0.15 -3.24 -6.87
C ILE A 135 -0.89 -2.84 -5.60
N CYS A 136 -2.17 -3.15 -5.52
CA CYS A 136 -3.01 -2.75 -4.39
C CYS A 136 -4.15 -3.75 -4.18
N GLN A 137 -4.86 -3.65 -3.06
CA GLN A 137 -5.89 -4.64 -2.70
C GLN A 137 -7.07 -4.66 -3.69
N LYS A 138 -7.53 -3.51 -4.19
CA LYS A 138 -8.65 -3.40 -5.13
C LYS A 138 -8.51 -2.21 -6.08
N ASN A 139 -9.45 -2.05 -7.01
CA ASN A 139 -9.51 -0.89 -7.91
C ASN A 139 -10.96 -0.55 -8.20
N ASP A 140 -11.68 -0.12 -7.16
CA ASP A 140 -13.10 0.16 -7.25
C ASP A 140 -13.32 1.46 -8.03
N GLU A 141 -14.22 1.41 -9.02
CA GLU A 141 -14.50 2.50 -9.96
C GLU A 141 -15.73 3.30 -9.55
N ASN A 142 -15.61 4.63 -9.61
CA ASN A 142 -16.71 5.58 -9.58
C ASN A 142 -16.76 6.32 -10.92
N LEU A 143 -17.51 5.73 -11.85
CA LEU A 143 -17.57 6.17 -13.26
C LEU A 143 -18.12 7.59 -13.42
N TYR A 144 -19.11 7.95 -12.61
CA TYR A 144 -19.88 9.19 -12.77
C TYR A 144 -19.52 10.29 -11.77
N GLY A 145 -18.58 10.02 -10.86
CA GLY A 145 -18.20 10.97 -9.82
C GLY A 145 -19.31 11.18 -8.77
N ASP A 146 -20.04 10.11 -8.40
CA ASP A 146 -21.02 10.18 -7.34
C ASP A 146 -20.33 10.47 -6.00
N THR A 147 -20.63 11.64 -5.42
CA THR A 147 -20.04 12.09 -4.16
C THR A 147 -20.81 11.64 -2.91
N SER A 148 -21.95 10.95 -3.08
CA SER A 148 -22.85 10.59 -1.98
C SER A 148 -22.37 9.41 -1.13
N THR A 149 -21.39 8.65 -1.63
CA THR A 149 -20.82 7.48 -0.96
C THR A 149 -19.34 7.67 -0.68
N TRP A 150 -18.83 6.89 0.28
CA TRP A 150 -17.41 6.87 0.65
C TRP A 150 -16.83 8.28 0.87
N LYS A 151 -15.54 8.49 0.62
CA LYS A 151 -14.84 9.78 0.81
C LYS A 151 -14.83 10.64 -0.46
N TRP A 152 -15.78 10.44 -1.37
CA TRP A 152 -15.77 11.08 -2.70
C TRP A 152 -16.04 12.57 -2.68
N ALA A 153 -16.69 13.10 -1.64
CA ALA A 153 -16.96 14.54 -1.50
C ALA A 153 -15.70 15.42 -1.52
N ASP A 154 -14.52 14.84 -1.23
CA ASP A 154 -13.24 15.55 -1.25
C ASP A 154 -12.58 15.58 -2.65
N VAL A 155 -13.03 14.77 -3.61
CA VAL A 155 -12.40 14.63 -4.94
C VAL A 155 -12.68 15.77 -5.94
N PRO A 156 -13.87 16.40 -5.98
CA PRO A 156 -14.15 17.49 -6.92
C PRO A 156 -13.05 18.57 -6.93
N GLY A 157 -12.64 18.96 -8.14
CA GLY A 157 -11.54 19.92 -8.34
C GLY A 157 -10.13 19.30 -8.36
N LYS A 158 -9.94 18.08 -7.84
CA LYS A 158 -8.66 17.34 -7.91
C LYS A 158 -8.57 16.46 -9.14
N PHE A 159 -9.64 15.73 -9.44
CA PHE A 159 -9.74 14.83 -10.60
C PHE A 159 -11.08 14.99 -11.33
N SER A 160 -11.05 14.83 -12.65
CA SER A 160 -12.27 14.57 -13.44
C SER A 160 -12.64 13.09 -13.34
N PRO A 161 -13.93 12.71 -13.33
CA PRO A 161 -14.33 11.30 -13.43
C PRO A 161 -13.81 10.63 -14.72
N PRO A 162 -13.61 9.30 -14.73
CA PRO A 162 -13.84 8.36 -13.64
C PRO A 162 -12.81 8.50 -12.50
N TRP A 163 -13.25 8.21 -11.27
CA TRP A 163 -12.40 8.12 -10.09
C TRP A 163 -12.25 6.67 -9.65
N TYR A 164 -11.13 6.35 -8.99
CA TYR A 164 -10.84 5.00 -8.54
C TYR A 164 -10.25 5.00 -7.14
N HIS A 165 -10.47 3.93 -6.37
CA HIS A 165 -9.90 3.82 -5.02
C HIS A 165 -9.55 2.39 -4.58
N SER A 166 -8.70 2.32 -3.55
CA SER A 166 -8.31 1.13 -2.81
C SER A 166 -7.94 1.49 -1.38
N MET A 167 -7.95 0.50 -0.47
CA MET A 167 -7.14 0.61 0.75
C MET A 167 -5.66 0.73 0.35
N CYS A 168 -4.91 1.63 1.01
CA CYS A 168 -3.50 1.89 0.71
C CYS A 168 -2.52 1.39 1.77
N CYS A 169 -2.94 0.53 2.70
CA CYS A 169 -2.10 0.08 3.82
C CYS A 169 -0.83 -0.67 3.38
N ALA A 170 -0.89 -1.35 2.24
CA ALA A 170 0.29 -1.90 1.59
C ALA A 170 0.11 -1.83 0.07
N ILE A 171 1.00 -1.10 -0.61
CA ILE A 171 0.95 -0.92 -2.06
C ILE A 171 2.34 -1.02 -2.68
N GLY A 172 2.38 -1.47 -3.93
CA GLY A 172 3.57 -1.45 -4.76
C GLY A 172 3.41 -0.42 -5.88
N CYS A 173 4.44 0.40 -6.08
CA CYS A 173 4.45 1.48 -7.05
C CYS A 173 5.65 1.33 -8.00
N SER A 174 5.39 1.32 -9.31
CA SER A 174 6.46 1.44 -10.30
C SER A 174 6.99 2.88 -10.37
N ARG A 175 8.16 3.03 -10.99
CA ARG A 175 8.72 4.34 -11.34
C ARG A 175 7.75 5.18 -12.17
N LYS A 176 7.03 4.58 -13.12
CA LYS A 176 6.05 5.30 -13.96
C LYS A 176 4.93 5.91 -13.13
N LEU A 177 4.42 5.17 -12.13
CA LEU A 177 3.40 5.71 -11.23
C LEU A 177 3.96 6.83 -10.35
N LEU A 178 5.15 6.64 -9.78
CA LEU A 178 5.80 7.67 -8.97
C LEU A 178 6.09 8.95 -9.77
N ASP A 179 6.44 8.83 -11.07
CA ASP A 179 6.62 9.97 -11.97
C ASP A 179 5.29 10.67 -12.27
N ALA A 180 4.21 9.90 -12.47
CA ALA A 180 2.87 10.46 -12.65
C ALA A 180 2.42 11.24 -11.40
N ILE A 181 2.72 10.73 -10.20
CA ILE A 181 2.46 11.42 -8.93
C ILE A 181 3.33 12.69 -8.83
N ALA A 182 4.62 12.62 -9.13
CA ALA A 182 5.50 13.80 -9.12
C ALA A 182 4.99 14.89 -10.07
N ASN A 183 4.53 14.51 -11.26
CA ASN A 183 3.94 15.43 -12.23
C ASN A 183 2.63 16.05 -11.72
N TYR A 184 1.77 15.26 -11.05
CA TYR A 184 0.57 15.77 -10.41
C TYR A 184 0.91 16.83 -9.34
N VAL A 185 1.86 16.53 -8.45
CA VAL A 185 2.31 17.45 -7.40
C VAL A 185 2.88 18.74 -7.99
N LYS A 186 3.68 18.64 -9.05
CA LYS A 186 4.22 19.81 -9.75
C LYS A 186 3.12 20.73 -10.30
N GLN A 187 1.96 20.18 -10.71
CA GLN A 187 0.84 20.95 -11.24
C GLN A 187 -0.09 21.49 -10.16
N ARG A 188 -0.29 20.72 -9.08
CA ARG A 188 -1.33 20.99 -8.07
C ARG A 188 -0.79 21.50 -6.74
N HIS A 189 0.53 21.48 -6.55
CA HIS A 189 1.24 21.88 -5.33
C HIS A 189 0.69 21.25 -4.04
N SER A 190 0.14 20.04 -4.14
CA SER A 190 -0.43 19.27 -3.03
C SER A 190 -0.64 17.82 -3.48
N ILE A 191 -0.75 16.89 -2.53
CA ILE A 191 -1.28 15.55 -2.80
C ILE A 191 -2.70 15.40 -2.24
N PRO A 192 -3.59 14.70 -2.97
CA PRO A 192 -4.92 14.43 -2.49
C PRO A 192 -4.93 13.18 -1.58
N PHE A 193 -6.11 12.80 -1.08
CA PHE A 193 -6.21 11.69 -0.15
C PHE A 193 -5.79 10.36 -0.82
N ILE A 194 -4.87 9.66 -0.16
CA ILE A 194 -4.10 8.56 -0.75
C ILE A 194 -4.96 7.42 -1.30
N GLU A 195 -6.04 7.07 -0.63
CA GLU A 195 -6.87 5.90 -1.00
C GLU A 195 -7.55 6.06 -2.36
N TYR A 196 -7.77 7.29 -2.85
CA TYR A 196 -8.20 7.50 -4.24
C TYR A 196 -7.10 8.04 -5.14
N MET A 197 -6.05 8.65 -4.60
CA MET A 197 -4.96 9.24 -5.37
C MET A 197 -4.26 8.21 -6.27
N PHE A 198 -3.77 7.12 -5.69
CA PHE A 198 -2.93 6.16 -6.40
C PHE A 198 -3.68 5.53 -7.56
N ASN A 199 -4.87 4.98 -7.29
CA ASN A 199 -5.71 4.35 -8.29
C ASN A 199 -6.17 5.33 -9.37
N THR A 200 -6.62 6.53 -8.99
CA THR A 200 -7.09 7.51 -9.97
C THR A 200 -5.96 8.00 -10.87
N ILE A 201 -4.79 8.34 -10.32
CA ILE A 201 -3.62 8.73 -11.13
C ILE A 201 -3.18 7.58 -12.04
N ALA A 202 -3.14 6.34 -11.54
CA ALA A 202 -2.78 5.18 -12.35
C ALA A 202 -3.71 5.02 -13.56
N MET A 203 -5.02 5.02 -13.33
CA MET A 203 -6.02 4.81 -14.39
C MET A 203 -6.04 5.96 -15.41
N GLN A 204 -5.93 7.21 -14.95
CA GLN A 204 -5.92 8.39 -15.85
C GLN A 204 -4.64 8.51 -16.69
N ASN A 205 -3.55 7.86 -16.26
CA ASN A 205 -2.30 7.77 -17.03
C ASN A 205 -2.16 6.43 -17.76
N HIS A 206 -3.24 5.64 -17.87
CA HIS A 206 -3.26 4.33 -18.53
C HIS A 206 -2.21 3.35 -18.00
N LEU A 207 -1.92 3.43 -16.70
CA LEU A 207 -0.98 2.56 -16.00
C LEU A 207 -1.66 1.24 -15.58
N LYS A 208 -0.87 0.18 -15.49
CA LYS A 208 -1.38 -1.16 -15.18
C LYS A 208 -1.60 -1.33 -13.67
N VAL A 209 -2.86 -1.47 -13.25
CA VAL A 209 -3.22 -1.81 -11.88
C VAL A 209 -3.37 -3.33 -11.73
N ILE A 210 -2.77 -3.91 -10.68
CA ILE A 210 -2.90 -5.34 -10.34
C ILE A 210 -3.48 -5.47 -8.94
N ASN A 211 -4.50 -6.32 -8.81
CA ASN A 211 -5.11 -6.67 -7.52
C ASN A 211 -4.78 -8.12 -7.15
N PRO A 212 -3.63 -8.37 -6.50
CA PRO A 212 -3.18 -9.72 -6.20
C PRO A 212 -4.05 -10.36 -5.10
N PRO A 213 -4.41 -11.65 -5.21
CA PRO A 213 -5.14 -12.34 -4.14
C PRO A 213 -4.38 -12.34 -2.81
N GLU A 214 -3.05 -12.23 -2.85
CA GLU A 214 -2.18 -12.13 -1.68
C GLU A 214 -2.41 -10.83 -0.85
N LEU A 215 -3.02 -9.79 -1.44
CA LEU A 215 -3.42 -8.56 -0.73
C LEU A 215 -4.92 -8.52 -0.37
N SER A 216 -5.69 -9.58 -0.64
CA SER A 216 -7.13 -9.63 -0.35
C SER A 216 -7.49 -9.48 1.15
N THR A 217 -6.51 -9.68 2.03
CA THR A 217 -6.61 -9.56 3.50
C THR A 217 -6.18 -8.18 4.02
N ILE A 218 -5.95 -7.23 3.14
CA ILE A 218 -5.81 -5.81 3.48
C ILE A 218 -7.20 -5.17 3.49
N VAL A 219 -7.82 -5.10 4.66
CA VAL A 219 -9.20 -4.60 4.83
C VAL A 219 -9.26 -3.55 5.93
N TYR A 220 -10.29 -2.70 5.96
CA TYR A 220 -10.36 -1.60 6.94
C TYR A 220 -10.35 -2.08 8.41
N ARG A 221 -11.11 -3.14 8.72
CA ARG A 221 -11.22 -3.69 10.07
C ARG A 221 -11.44 -5.20 10.00
N GLU A 222 -10.58 -5.94 10.68
CA GLU A 222 -10.71 -7.39 10.87
C GLU A 222 -9.93 -7.82 12.11
N ASN A 223 -10.36 -8.90 12.76
CA ASN A 223 -9.69 -9.52 13.90
C ASN A 223 -8.92 -10.76 13.41
N TRP A 224 -7.77 -10.53 12.81
CA TRP A 224 -6.92 -11.61 12.33
C TRP A 224 -6.41 -12.50 13.47
N THR A 225 -6.46 -13.82 13.25
CA THR A 225 -5.96 -14.82 14.20
C THR A 225 -4.72 -15.52 13.63
N PRO A 226 -3.90 -16.18 14.46
CA PRO A 226 -2.80 -17.00 13.96
C PRO A 226 -3.26 -18.08 12.96
N GLU A 227 -4.47 -18.62 13.12
CA GLU A 227 -5.05 -19.60 12.18
C GLU A 227 -5.33 -18.97 10.81
N HIS A 228 -5.87 -17.74 10.76
CA HIS A 228 -6.07 -17.04 9.48
C HIS A 228 -4.75 -16.86 8.72
N VAL A 229 -3.68 -16.51 9.43
CA VAL A 229 -2.34 -16.37 8.83
C VAL A 229 -1.81 -17.71 8.35
N ARG A 230 -1.97 -18.78 9.12
CA ARG A 230 -1.55 -20.14 8.75
C ARG A 230 -2.24 -20.65 7.49
N GLN A 231 -3.53 -20.34 7.32
CA GLN A 231 -4.30 -20.74 6.13
C GLN A 231 -3.90 -19.96 4.88
N ARG A 232 -3.28 -18.77 5.03
CA ARG A 232 -2.86 -17.89 3.93
C ARG A 232 -1.46 -17.35 4.19
N PRO A 233 -0.43 -18.21 4.22
CA PRO A 233 0.90 -17.81 4.71
C PRO A 233 1.62 -16.80 3.81
N ASN A 234 1.19 -16.67 2.55
CA ASN A 234 1.72 -15.70 1.58
C ASN A 234 0.94 -14.38 1.54
N ASN A 235 -0.19 -14.29 2.26
CA ASN A 235 -0.98 -13.07 2.29
C ASN A 235 -0.34 -12.00 3.20
N TRP A 236 -0.61 -10.74 2.89
CA TRP A 236 -0.32 -9.63 3.79
C TRP A 236 -1.61 -9.18 4.48
N PHE A 237 -1.54 -8.83 5.75
CA PHE A 237 -2.73 -8.65 6.59
C PHE A 237 -2.81 -7.23 7.13
N HIS A 238 -3.99 -6.64 7.11
CA HIS A 238 -4.27 -5.38 7.79
C HIS A 238 -5.72 -5.40 8.31
N PRO A 239 -5.98 -4.86 9.51
CA PRO A 239 -5.03 -4.26 10.45
C PRO A 239 -4.39 -5.27 11.41
N PHE A 240 -3.14 -5.03 11.82
CA PHE A 240 -2.39 -5.81 12.82
C PHE A 240 -1.61 -4.87 13.75
N LYS A 241 -2.23 -4.42 14.85
CA LYS A 241 -1.68 -3.34 15.70
C LYS A 241 -0.81 -3.82 16.87
N ASN A 242 -0.93 -5.07 17.30
CA ASN A 242 -0.24 -5.57 18.50
C ASN A 242 1.11 -6.22 18.16
N GLU A 243 2.21 -5.62 18.62
CA GLU A 243 3.57 -6.14 18.36
C GLU A 243 3.83 -7.55 18.90
N HIS A 244 3.28 -7.89 20.07
CA HIS A 244 3.46 -9.21 20.69
C HIS A 244 2.79 -10.29 19.85
N VAL A 245 1.58 -10.03 19.36
CA VAL A 245 0.85 -10.96 18.49
C VAL A 245 1.60 -11.17 17.18
N ARG A 246 2.12 -10.11 16.55
CA ARG A 246 2.91 -10.24 15.30
C ARG A 246 4.17 -11.09 15.52
N ARG A 247 4.90 -10.84 16.62
CA ARG A 247 6.08 -11.63 17.00
C ARG A 247 5.76 -13.09 17.27
N GLU A 248 4.66 -13.36 17.98
CA GLU A 248 4.20 -14.71 18.27
C GLU A 248 3.88 -15.47 16.99
N ILE A 249 3.10 -14.87 16.08
CA ILE A 249 2.73 -15.49 14.80
C ILE A 249 3.97 -15.83 13.97
N ARG A 250 4.94 -14.90 13.83
CA ARG A 250 6.18 -15.21 13.10
C ARG A 250 6.97 -16.34 13.73
N SER A 251 7.05 -16.38 15.07
CA SER A 251 7.72 -17.46 15.80
C SER A 251 7.04 -18.81 15.56
N GLN A 252 5.71 -18.86 15.55
CA GLN A 252 4.93 -20.06 15.24
C GLN A 252 5.16 -20.53 13.80
N ILE A 253 5.18 -19.61 12.83
CA ILE A 253 5.46 -19.92 11.42
C ILE A 253 6.87 -20.52 11.30
N ALA A 254 7.90 -19.84 11.82
CA ALA A 254 9.28 -20.32 11.76
C ALA A 254 9.47 -21.71 12.38
N ASN A 255 8.78 -22.01 13.49
CA ASN A 255 8.83 -23.32 14.13
C ASN A 255 8.14 -24.41 13.31
N ALA A 256 7.02 -24.11 12.67
CA ALA A 256 6.32 -25.07 11.80
C ALA A 256 7.21 -25.50 10.61
N TRP A 257 7.98 -24.59 10.03
CA TRP A 257 8.93 -24.91 8.95
C TRP A 257 10.07 -25.82 9.42
N LYS A 258 10.58 -25.61 10.63
CA LYS A 258 11.64 -26.45 11.21
C LYS A 258 11.15 -27.87 11.48
N THR A 259 9.93 -28.05 11.99
CA THR A 259 9.40 -29.40 12.27
C THR A 259 9.06 -30.15 10.98
N SER A 260 8.55 -29.47 9.95
CA SER A 260 8.28 -30.10 8.65
C SER A 260 9.54 -30.56 7.92
N SER A 261 10.67 -29.86 8.05
CA SER A 261 11.93 -30.23 7.41
C SER A 261 12.63 -31.45 8.05
N HIS A 262 12.51 -31.64 9.37
CA HIS A 262 13.12 -32.79 10.05
C HIS A 262 12.38 -34.11 9.82
N ASN A 263 11.09 -34.08 9.49
CA ASN A 263 10.31 -35.29 9.23
C ASN A 263 10.58 -35.89 7.84
N VAL A 264 11.25 -35.16 6.94
CA VAL A 264 11.60 -35.66 5.59
C VAL A 264 12.89 -36.49 5.60
N GLU A 265 13.77 -36.31 6.59
CA GLU A 265 15.07 -37.00 6.67
C GLU A 265 15.00 -38.43 7.27
N HIS A 266 13.82 -38.93 7.63
CA HIS A 266 13.64 -40.31 8.14
C HIS A 266 12.88 -41.25 7.20
N THR A 267 12.56 -40.80 5.99
CA THR A 267 12.05 -41.67 4.92
C THR A 267 13.08 -41.73 3.79
N GLY A 268 14.04 -42.63 3.93
CA GLY A 268 15.09 -42.86 2.95
C GLY A 268 14.56 -43.28 1.57
N ASN A 269 15.27 -42.84 0.53
CA ASN A 269 15.27 -43.36 -0.84
C ASN A 269 13.91 -43.53 -1.54
N ILE A 270 13.33 -42.41 -1.99
CA ILE A 270 12.59 -42.38 -3.26
C ILE A 270 13.06 -41.14 -4.03
N GLY A 271 13.47 -41.34 -5.28
CA GLY A 271 14.19 -40.36 -6.09
C GLY A 271 13.50 -39.00 -6.20
N TYR A 272 14.29 -37.94 -6.04
CA TYR A 272 13.91 -36.56 -6.34
C TYR A 272 13.62 -36.43 -7.84
N GLN A 273 12.34 -36.42 -8.21
CA GLN A 273 11.86 -35.65 -9.36
C GLN A 273 11.26 -34.35 -8.82
N GLY A 274 11.72 -33.23 -9.39
CA GLY A 274 11.33 -31.89 -8.98
C GLY A 274 9.82 -31.71 -8.97
N TYR A 275 9.31 -31.10 -7.91
CA TYR A 275 7.93 -30.61 -7.86
C TYR A 275 7.79 -29.41 -8.80
N THR A 276 7.41 -29.70 -10.04
CA THR A 276 6.65 -28.79 -10.89
C THR A 276 5.32 -28.44 -10.23
N GLN A 277 5.01 -27.15 -10.26
CA GLN A 277 3.67 -26.52 -10.16
C GLN A 277 2.61 -27.30 -9.38
N TYR A 278 2.34 -26.83 -8.16
CA TYR A 278 1.08 -27.10 -7.47
C TYR A 278 -0.07 -26.44 -8.26
N GLN A 279 -0.61 -27.11 -9.27
CA GLN A 279 -1.92 -26.82 -9.85
C GLN A 279 -3.00 -27.37 -8.91
N GLY A 280 -3.10 -26.80 -7.71
CA GLY A 280 -4.28 -26.97 -6.88
C GLY A 280 -5.42 -26.19 -7.53
N GLN A 281 -6.51 -26.87 -7.91
CA GLN A 281 -7.76 -26.20 -8.21
C GLN A 281 -8.12 -25.31 -7.01
N MET A 282 -8.16 -23.99 -7.25
CA MET A 282 -8.59 -23.06 -6.21
C MET A 282 -10.01 -23.43 -5.80
N PRO A 283 -10.31 -23.55 -4.49
CA PRO A 283 -11.68 -23.65 -4.04
C PRO A 283 -12.44 -22.41 -4.54
N GLN A 284 -13.56 -22.64 -5.22
CA GLN A 284 -14.53 -21.60 -5.57
C GLN A 284 -15.03 -21.00 -4.25
N TYR A 285 -14.49 -19.85 -3.87
CA TYR A 285 -14.99 -19.13 -2.70
C TYR A 285 -16.37 -18.54 -3.04
N PRO A 286 -17.37 -18.66 -2.14
CA PRO A 286 -18.61 -17.92 -2.30
C PRO A 286 -18.29 -16.43 -2.31
N TYR A 287 -18.84 -15.70 -3.29
CA TYR A 287 -18.83 -14.24 -3.31
C TYR A 287 -19.33 -13.72 -1.96
N PHE A 288 -18.43 -13.18 -1.15
CA PHE A 288 -18.81 -12.38 0.01
C PHE A 288 -19.37 -11.07 -0.52
N MET A 289 -20.70 -10.95 -0.52
CA MET A 289 -21.32 -9.64 -0.71
C MET A 289 -20.90 -8.74 0.45
N PRO A 290 -20.52 -7.48 0.21
CA PRO A 290 -20.24 -6.54 1.28
C PRO A 290 -21.50 -6.38 2.15
N PRO A 291 -21.34 -6.14 3.47
CA PRO A 291 -22.47 -5.87 4.33
C PRO A 291 -23.27 -4.68 3.80
N THR A 292 -24.56 -4.90 3.55
CA THR A 292 -25.50 -3.83 3.23
C THR A 292 -25.57 -2.88 4.40
N TYR A 293 -25.15 -1.64 4.20
CA TYR A 293 -25.41 -0.55 5.14
C TYR A 293 -26.93 -0.33 5.21
N ASN A 294 -27.57 -0.82 6.26
CA ASN A 294 -28.95 -0.45 6.58
C ASN A 294 -28.96 1.03 6.96
N SER A 295 -29.35 1.88 6.01
CA SER A 295 -29.68 3.26 6.29
C SER A 295 -31.00 3.31 7.07
N PRO A 296 -31.11 4.12 8.14
CA PRO A 296 -32.37 4.30 8.85
C PRO A 296 -33.43 4.93 7.92
N PRO A 297 -34.73 4.69 8.18
CA PRO A 297 -35.80 5.17 7.32
C PRO A 297 -35.84 6.70 7.26
N ASN A 298 -35.84 7.23 6.03
CA ASN A 298 -36.04 8.63 5.68
C ASN A 298 -37.32 9.18 6.35
N SER A 299 -37.16 10.10 7.29
CA SER A 299 -38.21 11.07 7.61
C SER A 299 -38.19 12.16 6.55
N GLY A 300 -39.24 12.21 5.74
CA GLY A 300 -39.37 13.17 4.65
C GLY A 300 -39.27 14.61 5.13
N SER A 301 -38.30 15.33 4.60
CA SER A 301 -38.30 16.80 4.57
C SER A 301 -38.28 17.24 3.11
N VAL A 302 -39.35 17.93 2.72
CA VAL A 302 -39.48 18.55 1.40
C VAL A 302 -38.56 19.77 1.39
N LEU A 303 -37.49 19.72 0.59
CA LEU A 303 -36.66 20.90 0.33
C LEU A 303 -37.42 21.87 -0.60
N PRO A 304 -37.36 23.19 -0.34
CA PRO A 304 -37.93 24.18 -1.24
C PRO A 304 -37.11 24.28 -2.54
N PRO A 305 -37.72 24.74 -3.65
CA PRO A 305 -37.03 24.84 -4.94
C PRO A 305 -35.88 25.85 -4.90
N LEU A 306 -34.80 25.49 -5.59
CA LEU A 306 -33.64 26.35 -5.85
C LEU A 306 -34.06 27.58 -6.66
N VAL A 307 -33.94 28.76 -6.06
CA VAL A 307 -34.00 30.04 -6.75
C VAL A 307 -32.59 30.34 -7.28
N TYR A 308 -32.42 30.33 -8.60
CA TYR A 308 -31.20 30.81 -9.24
C TYR A 308 -31.11 32.34 -9.13
N PRO A 309 -29.95 32.93 -8.80
CA PRO A 309 -29.76 34.37 -8.89
C PRO A 309 -29.79 34.81 -10.38
N PRO A 310 -30.46 35.92 -10.71
CA PRO A 310 -30.40 36.48 -12.04
C PRO A 310 -29.01 37.13 -12.24
N ASN A 311 -28.44 36.94 -13.43
CA ASN A 311 -27.20 37.53 -13.95
C ASN A 311 -25.91 36.72 -13.73
N MET A 312 -25.70 35.72 -14.59
CA MET A 312 -24.36 35.42 -15.10
C MET A 312 -24.30 35.80 -16.59
N PRO A 313 -23.25 36.51 -17.04
CA PRO A 313 -23.03 36.78 -18.46
C PRO A 313 -22.61 35.51 -19.22
N PRO A 314 -22.94 35.39 -20.51
CA PRO A 314 -22.59 34.22 -21.31
C PRO A 314 -21.07 34.13 -21.56
N PRO A 315 -20.52 32.91 -21.72
CA PRO A 315 -19.11 32.72 -22.05
C PRO A 315 -18.81 33.20 -23.47
N TYR A 316 -17.64 33.83 -23.63
CA TYR A 316 -17.11 34.28 -24.92
C TYR A 316 -16.87 33.10 -25.88
N PRO A 317 -17.01 33.31 -27.21
CA PRO A 317 -16.70 32.29 -28.21
C PRO A 317 -15.19 32.09 -28.36
N PRO A 318 -14.75 30.91 -28.84
CA PRO A 318 -13.35 30.53 -28.92
C PRO A 318 -12.60 31.28 -30.05
N HIS A 319 -11.33 31.55 -29.80
CA HIS A 319 -10.31 31.92 -30.79
C HIS A 319 -9.37 30.75 -31.06
#